data_AF-A0AAU1PFP9-F1
#
_entry.id   AF-A0AAU1PFP9-F1
#
_cell.length_a   1.000
_cell.length_b   1.000
_cell.length_c   1.000
_cell.angle_alpha   90.00
_cell.angle_beta   90.00
_cell.angle_gamma   90.00
#
_symmetry.space_group_name_H-M   'P 1'
#
loop_
_entity.id
_entity.type
_entity.pdbx_description
1 polymer ?
#
loop_
_entity_poly.entity_id
_entity_poly.type
_entity_poly.pdbx_seq_one_letter_code
_entity_poly.pdbx_strand_id
1 'polypeptide(L)'
;MTKQTIVGRVAQLAKADIDALLDQAEDPQKTVDQLIHDYTGHISEAEDVVEGMVRDLRLLEQDHAQDAGAVAEWGGWALSASRSAEALRAAGDRPTEAERFDTLARIALGHQWESEQEAAFMEPTIAAQKNVVDRLRAGLTQMRSRLDRLKETRERLITSSRTAHGHGHGHHLHGHGRKADSVATVDVLDPTHDLNRFELKLRREEARVRGTAEEGPSSLDTQFESLDPVSGSAEIDARLARLKSGAV
;
A
#
# COMPACT_ATOMS: atom_id res chain seq x y z
N MET A 1 -26.95 3.86 -1.85
CA MET A 1 -26.01 3.43 -0.80
C MET A 1 -24.66 3.17 -1.44
N THR A 2 -23.66 3.99 -1.19
CA THR A 2 -22.30 3.80 -1.71
C THR A 2 -21.70 2.56 -1.07
N LYS A 3 -21.35 1.55 -1.88
CA LYS A 3 -20.68 0.33 -1.40
C LYS A 3 -19.35 0.74 -0.76
N GLN A 4 -19.26 0.71 0.58
CA GLN A 4 -18.02 0.99 1.28
C GLN A 4 -16.99 -0.10 0.95
N THR A 5 -15.76 0.31 0.65
CA THR A 5 -14.65 -0.61 0.44
C THR A 5 -14.29 -1.29 1.77
N ILE A 6 -13.64 -2.46 1.73
CA ILE A 6 -13.12 -3.14 2.94
C ILE A 6 -12.19 -2.21 3.70
N VAL A 7 -11.33 -1.47 2.98
CA VAL A 7 -10.46 -0.44 3.57
C VAL A 7 -11.25 0.62 4.34
N GLY A 8 -12.34 1.12 3.76
CA GLY A 8 -13.22 2.09 4.41
C GLY A 8 -13.89 1.53 5.68
N ARG A 9 -14.38 0.28 5.61
CA ARG A 9 -14.98 -0.40 6.76
C ARG A 9 -13.97 -0.65 7.88
N VAL A 10 -12.77 -1.12 7.56
CA VAL A 10 -11.68 -1.32 8.53
C VAL A 10 -11.33 0.00 9.21
N ALA A 11 -11.17 1.09 8.45
CA ALA A 11 -10.85 2.40 9.01
C ALA A 11 -11.97 2.94 9.92
N GLN A 12 -13.23 2.73 9.54
CA GLN A 12 -14.38 3.15 10.33
C GLN A 12 -14.48 2.37 11.64
N LEU A 13 -14.39 1.05 11.60
CA LEU A 13 -14.48 0.18 12.77
C LEU A 13 -13.27 0.35 13.70
N ALA A 14 -12.07 0.54 13.14
CA ALA A 14 -10.87 0.82 13.92
C ALA A 14 -10.97 2.14 14.71
N LYS A 15 -11.81 3.10 14.28
CA LYS A 15 -12.01 4.39 14.95
C LYS A 15 -13.25 4.47 15.84
N ALA A 16 -14.23 3.57 15.68
CA ALA A 16 -15.50 3.63 16.38
C ALA A 16 -15.33 3.66 17.91
N ASP A 17 -16.03 4.53 18.62
CA ASP A 17 -15.98 4.54 20.09
C ASP A 17 -16.94 3.50 20.66
N ILE A 18 -16.40 2.42 21.22
CA ILE A 18 -17.21 1.33 21.79
C ILE A 18 -17.99 1.83 23.00
N ASP A 19 -17.40 2.67 23.84
CA ASP A 19 -18.04 3.10 25.08
C ASP A 19 -19.27 3.96 24.78
N ALA A 20 -19.12 4.91 23.85
CA ALA A 20 -20.24 5.74 23.39
C ALA A 20 -21.38 4.94 22.75
N LEU A 21 -21.06 3.86 22.01
CA LEU A 21 -22.05 2.97 21.43
C LEU A 21 -22.82 2.18 22.49
N LEU A 22 -22.16 1.79 23.59
CA LEU A 22 -22.78 1.04 24.68
C LEU A 22 -23.61 1.93 25.59
N ASP A 23 -23.19 3.16 25.86
CA ASP A 23 -23.95 4.10 26.69
C ASP A 23 -25.29 4.50 26.07
N GLN A 24 -25.39 4.44 24.74
CA GLN A 24 -26.61 4.75 23.98
C GLN A 24 -27.50 3.52 23.74
N ALA A 25 -27.02 2.32 24.07
CA ALA A 25 -27.74 1.08 23.80
C ALA A 25 -28.89 0.87 24.80
N GLU A 26 -30.08 0.55 24.28
CA GLU A 26 -31.23 0.16 25.10
C GLU A 26 -31.00 -1.19 25.80
N ASP A 27 -30.35 -2.13 25.10
CA ASP A 27 -29.88 -3.39 25.66
C ASP A 27 -28.36 -3.52 25.39
N PRO A 28 -27.52 -3.16 26.39
CA PRO A 28 -26.07 -3.25 26.25
C PRO A 28 -25.56 -4.67 26.03
N GLN A 29 -26.23 -5.70 26.56
CA GLN A 29 -25.79 -7.10 26.37
C GLN A 29 -25.98 -7.52 24.92
N LYS A 30 -27.17 -7.29 24.37
CA LYS A 30 -27.47 -7.62 22.97
C LYS A 30 -26.59 -6.83 22.00
N THR A 31 -26.34 -5.55 22.30
CA THR A 31 -25.47 -4.70 21.47
C THR A 31 -24.02 -5.19 21.49
N VAL A 32 -23.45 -5.55 22.64
CA VAL A 32 -22.10 -6.13 22.70
C VAL A 32 -22.02 -7.43 21.91
N ASP A 33 -23.01 -8.32 22.06
CA ASP A 33 -23.03 -9.60 21.33
C ASP A 33 -23.05 -9.38 19.81
N GLN A 34 -23.85 -8.42 19.33
CA GLN A 34 -23.89 -8.05 17.91
C GLN A 34 -22.56 -7.46 17.44
N LEU A 35 -21.96 -6.53 18.21
CA LEU A 35 -20.67 -5.93 17.86
C LEU A 35 -19.55 -6.99 17.81
N ILE A 36 -19.53 -7.95 18.73
CA ILE A 36 -18.56 -9.06 18.70
C ILE A 36 -18.71 -9.87 17.40
N HIS A 37 -19.94 -10.19 17.01
CA HIS A 37 -20.22 -10.91 15.77
C HIS A 37 -19.73 -10.12 14.55
N ASP A 38 -20.12 -8.85 14.45
CA ASP A 38 -19.79 -7.98 13.32
C ASP A 38 -18.27 -7.76 13.20
N TYR A 39 -17.58 -7.47 14.31
CA TYR A 39 -16.13 -7.32 14.31
C TYR A 39 -15.43 -8.62 13.92
N THR A 40 -15.89 -9.77 14.43
CA THR A 40 -15.30 -11.08 14.06
C THR A 40 -15.41 -11.33 12.56
N GLY A 41 -16.59 -11.09 11.98
CA GLY A 41 -16.82 -11.24 10.54
C GLY A 41 -15.98 -10.27 9.70
N HIS A 42 -15.95 -8.99 10.07
CA HIS A 42 -15.19 -7.98 9.34
C HIS A 42 -13.68 -8.14 9.47
N ILE A 43 -13.18 -8.63 10.60
CA ILE A 43 -11.77 -8.97 10.77
C ILE A 43 -11.40 -10.10 9.82
N SER A 44 -12.19 -11.18 9.78
CA SER A 44 -11.93 -12.31 8.88
C SER A 44 -11.92 -11.87 7.41
N GLU A 45 -12.91 -11.08 6.97
CA GLU A 45 -12.99 -10.56 5.60
C GLU A 45 -11.78 -9.66 5.26
N ALA A 46 -11.36 -8.82 6.20
CA ALA A 46 -10.23 -7.93 6.00
C ALA A 46 -8.89 -8.68 6.02
N GLU A 47 -8.75 -9.75 6.80
CA GLU A 47 -7.58 -10.64 6.79
C GLU A 47 -7.38 -11.29 5.43
N ASP A 48 -8.43 -11.85 4.83
CA ASP A 48 -8.37 -12.48 3.50
C ASP A 48 -7.91 -11.48 2.43
N VAL A 49 -8.43 -10.25 2.48
CA VAL A 49 -8.03 -9.19 1.54
C VAL A 49 -6.59 -8.74 1.77
N VAL A 50 -6.17 -8.56 3.02
CA VAL A 50 -4.79 -8.20 3.33
C VAL A 50 -3.83 -9.30 2.89
N GLU A 51 -4.18 -10.58 3.07
CA GLU A 51 -3.38 -11.70 2.56
C GLU A 51 -3.22 -11.65 1.04
N GLY A 52 -4.33 -11.43 0.32
CA GLY A 52 -4.30 -11.25 -1.13
C GLY A 52 -3.38 -10.11 -1.56
N MET A 53 -3.53 -8.94 -0.95
CA MET A 53 -2.70 -7.76 -1.25
C MET A 53 -1.22 -7.97 -0.92
N VAL A 54 -0.92 -8.69 0.17
CA VAL A 54 0.48 -9.02 0.55
C VAL A 54 1.10 -9.97 -0.46
N ARG A 55 0.34 -10.96 -0.93
CA ARG A 55 0.80 -11.88 -1.97
C ARG A 55 1.07 -11.14 -3.28
N ASP A 56 0.16 -10.27 -3.70
CA ASP A 56 0.30 -9.52 -4.95
C ASP A 56 1.46 -8.50 -4.87
N LEU A 57 1.63 -7.83 -3.72
CA LEU A 57 2.79 -6.97 -3.45
C LEU A 57 4.10 -7.77 -3.52
N ARG A 58 4.13 -8.99 -2.98
CA ARG A 58 5.32 -9.85 -3.02
C ARG A 58 5.69 -10.22 -4.45
N LEU A 59 4.73 -10.48 -5.34
CA LEU A 59 5.03 -10.71 -6.75
C LEU A 59 5.66 -9.46 -7.38
N LEU A 60 5.07 -8.27 -7.16
CA LEU A 60 5.61 -7.02 -7.69
C LEU A 60 7.02 -6.72 -7.17
N GLU A 61 7.29 -6.97 -5.88
CA GLU A 61 8.62 -6.84 -5.29
C GLU A 61 9.62 -7.85 -5.88
N GLN A 62 9.16 -9.05 -6.24
CA GLN A 62 10.00 -10.06 -6.90
C GLN A 62 10.34 -9.67 -8.34
N ASP A 63 9.37 -9.19 -9.11
CA ASP A 63 9.57 -8.72 -10.48
C ASP A 63 10.55 -7.55 -10.50
N HIS A 64 10.33 -6.54 -9.65
CA HIS A 64 11.27 -5.42 -9.49
C HIS A 64 12.68 -5.88 -9.08
N ALA A 65 12.81 -6.88 -8.20
CA ALA A 65 14.11 -7.42 -7.82
C ALA A 65 14.80 -8.18 -8.97
N GLN A 66 14.03 -8.81 -9.86
CA GLN A 66 14.56 -9.44 -11.06
C GLN A 66 15.09 -8.39 -12.04
N ASP A 67 14.33 -7.32 -12.29
CA ASP A 67 14.76 -6.22 -13.16
C ASP A 67 16.03 -5.56 -12.63
N ALA A 68 16.07 -5.25 -11.33
CA ALA A 68 17.26 -4.71 -10.67
C ALA A 68 18.48 -5.66 -10.75
N GLY A 69 18.25 -6.98 -10.69
CA GLY A 69 19.29 -7.98 -10.92
C GLY A 69 19.79 -8.00 -12.36
N ALA A 70 18.87 -7.90 -13.32
CA ALA A 70 19.17 -7.85 -14.75
C ALA A 70 20.03 -6.62 -15.09
N VAL A 71 19.77 -5.46 -14.48
CA VAL A 71 20.61 -4.26 -14.63
C VAL A 71 22.08 -4.56 -14.30
N ALA A 72 22.34 -5.23 -13.18
CA ALA A 72 23.70 -5.58 -12.77
C ALA A 72 24.34 -6.60 -13.73
N GLU A 73 23.58 -7.58 -14.19
CA GLU A 73 24.06 -8.62 -15.11
C GLU A 73 24.41 -8.04 -16.49
N TRP A 74 23.49 -7.28 -17.10
CA TRP A 74 23.68 -6.63 -18.38
C TRP A 74 24.82 -5.60 -18.33
N GLY A 75 24.94 -4.84 -17.24
CA GLY A 75 26.08 -3.94 -17.02
C GLY A 75 27.42 -4.67 -16.92
N GLY A 76 27.45 -5.84 -16.28
CA GLY A 76 28.62 -6.72 -16.23
C GLY A 76 29.03 -7.24 -17.61
N TRP A 77 28.06 -7.66 -18.43
CA TRP A 77 28.31 -8.09 -19.80
C TRP A 77 28.79 -6.94 -20.70
N ALA A 78 28.17 -5.76 -20.58
CA ALA A 78 28.60 -4.56 -21.29
C ALA A 78 30.06 -4.20 -20.98
N LEU A 79 30.43 -4.23 -19.70
CA LEU A 79 31.79 -3.96 -19.25
C LEU A 79 32.79 -4.99 -19.78
N SER A 80 32.46 -6.28 -19.73
CA SER A 80 33.31 -7.36 -20.24
C SER A 80 33.52 -7.25 -21.75
N ALA A 81 32.45 -6.98 -22.50
CA ALA A 81 32.50 -6.77 -23.95
C ALA A 81 33.35 -5.53 -24.30
N SER A 82 33.15 -4.41 -23.61
CA SER A 82 33.95 -3.19 -23.80
C SER A 82 35.44 -3.43 -23.53
N ARG A 83 35.80 -4.12 -22.43
CA ARG A 83 37.19 -4.47 -22.11
C ARG A 83 37.83 -5.37 -23.18
N SER A 84 37.06 -6.32 -23.71
CA SER A 84 37.53 -7.21 -24.79
C SER A 84 37.78 -6.43 -26.08
N ALA A 85 36.91 -5.47 -26.42
CA ALA A 85 37.12 -4.58 -27.55
C ALA A 85 38.42 -3.76 -27.40
N GLU A 86 38.67 -3.17 -26.23
CA GLU A 86 39.89 -2.39 -26.00
C GLU A 86 41.15 -3.25 -25.99
N ALA A 87 41.10 -4.46 -25.46
CA ALA A 87 42.23 -5.39 -25.52
C ALA A 87 42.60 -5.75 -26.97
N LEU A 88 41.60 -5.97 -27.83
CA LEU A 88 41.81 -6.25 -29.26
C LEU A 88 42.39 -5.04 -30.00
N ARG A 89 41.98 -3.81 -29.66
CA ARG A 89 42.58 -2.58 -30.21
C ARG A 89 44.02 -2.39 -29.76
N ALA A 90 44.31 -2.62 -28.47
CA ALA A 90 45.65 -2.50 -27.91
C ALA A 90 46.62 -3.55 -28.49
N ALA A 91 46.13 -4.76 -28.79
CA ALA A 91 46.90 -5.79 -29.46
C ALA A 91 47.15 -5.50 -30.95
N GLY A 92 46.41 -4.56 -31.56
CA GLY A 92 46.54 -4.18 -32.98
C GLY A 92 46.07 -5.25 -33.97
N ASP A 93 45.52 -6.37 -33.50
CA ASP A 93 45.44 -7.57 -34.32
C ASP A 93 44.16 -7.66 -35.17
N ARG A 94 43.00 -7.15 -34.74
CA ARG A 94 41.73 -7.28 -35.51
C ARG A 94 40.70 -6.16 -35.24
N PRO A 95 40.70 -5.06 -36.01
CA PRO A 95 39.77 -3.93 -35.80
C PRO A 95 38.29 -4.32 -36.00
N THR A 96 38.01 -5.24 -36.93
CA THR A 96 36.65 -5.73 -37.19
C THR A 96 36.06 -6.54 -36.05
N GLU A 97 36.89 -7.19 -35.23
CA GLU A 97 36.42 -7.92 -34.05
C GLU A 97 36.18 -6.99 -32.86
N ALA A 98 37.02 -5.97 -32.69
CA ALA A 98 36.78 -4.93 -31.69
C ALA A 98 35.44 -4.22 -31.92
N GLU A 99 35.06 -3.94 -33.18
CA GLU A 99 33.76 -3.38 -33.54
C GLU A 99 32.57 -4.31 -33.21
N ARG A 100 32.76 -5.63 -33.34
CA ARG A 100 31.74 -6.61 -32.93
C ARG A 100 31.51 -6.59 -31.42
N PHE A 101 32.59 -6.54 -30.63
CA PHE A 101 32.50 -6.41 -29.18
C PHE A 101 31.89 -5.09 -28.72
N ASP A 102 32.17 -3.99 -29.42
CA ASP A 102 31.47 -2.71 -29.18
C ASP A 102 29.96 -2.82 -29.44
N THR A 103 29.57 -3.52 -30.50
CA THR A 103 28.15 -3.73 -30.83
C THR A 103 27.47 -4.57 -29.75
N LEU A 104 28.13 -5.62 -29.25
CA LEU A 104 27.63 -6.42 -28.12
C LEU A 104 27.51 -5.59 -26.83
N ALA A 105 28.50 -4.74 -26.55
CA ALA A 105 28.44 -3.84 -25.40
C ALA A 105 27.27 -2.86 -25.51
N ARG A 106 27.01 -2.31 -26.71
CA ARG A 106 25.86 -1.43 -26.96
C ARG A 106 24.53 -2.16 -26.75
N ILE A 107 24.38 -3.39 -27.25
CA ILE A 107 23.17 -4.20 -27.06
C ILE A 107 22.94 -4.48 -25.57
N ALA A 108 24.00 -4.89 -24.86
CA ALA A 108 23.91 -5.15 -23.42
C ALA A 108 23.52 -3.88 -22.62
N LEU A 109 24.07 -2.72 -22.97
CA LEU A 109 23.66 -1.43 -22.38
C LEU A 109 22.21 -1.05 -22.71
N GLY A 110 21.70 -1.45 -23.88
CA GLY A 110 20.29 -1.28 -24.24
C GLY A 110 19.37 -2.06 -23.31
N HIS A 111 19.66 -3.35 -23.09
CA HIS A 111 18.91 -4.17 -22.14
C HIS A 111 19.07 -3.69 -20.70
N GLN A 112 20.27 -3.26 -20.30
CA GLN A 112 20.49 -2.64 -18.99
C GLN A 112 19.56 -1.43 -18.79
N TRP A 113 19.50 -0.54 -19.79
CA TRP A 113 18.66 0.65 -19.75
C TRP A 113 17.18 0.31 -19.65
N GLU A 114 16.70 -0.65 -20.45
CA GLU A 114 15.32 -1.12 -20.41
C GLU A 114 14.94 -1.64 -19.02
N SER A 115 15.75 -2.53 -18.43
CA SER A 115 15.51 -3.06 -17.08
C SER A 115 15.59 -1.97 -16.00
N GLU A 116 16.46 -0.96 -16.15
CA GLU A 116 16.51 0.20 -15.23
C GLU A 116 15.20 1.00 -15.28
N GLN A 117 14.66 1.23 -16.48
CA GLN A 117 13.42 1.97 -16.65
C GLN A 117 12.21 1.20 -16.11
N GLU A 118 12.16 -0.11 -16.34
CA GLU A 118 11.11 -0.99 -15.79
C GLU A 118 11.13 -0.98 -14.26
N ALA A 119 12.30 -1.18 -13.64
CA ALA A 119 12.46 -1.11 -12.20
C ALA A 119 12.02 0.26 -11.64
N ALA A 120 12.52 1.35 -12.22
CA ALA A 120 12.18 2.71 -11.80
C ALA A 120 10.68 3.03 -11.93
N PHE A 121 10.01 2.46 -12.93
CA PHE A 121 8.57 2.64 -13.13
C PHE A 121 7.73 1.88 -12.08
N MET A 122 8.23 0.73 -11.59
CA MET A 122 7.52 -0.08 -10.59
C MET A 122 7.65 0.48 -9.16
N GLU A 123 8.76 1.17 -8.83
CA GLU A 123 9.04 1.67 -7.47
C GLU A 123 7.86 2.46 -6.83
N PRO A 124 7.23 3.44 -7.50
CA PRO A 124 6.15 4.22 -6.90
C PRO A 124 4.92 3.35 -6.60
N THR A 125 4.63 2.39 -7.46
CA THR A 125 3.49 1.47 -7.31
C THR A 125 3.70 0.54 -6.12
N ILE A 126 4.90 -0.05 -6.00
CA ILE A 126 5.29 -0.89 -4.85
C ILE A 126 5.20 -0.08 -3.55
N ALA A 127 5.74 1.14 -3.54
CA ALA A 127 5.69 2.02 -2.37
C ALA A 127 4.25 2.37 -1.97
N ALA A 128 3.37 2.66 -2.93
CA ALA A 128 1.97 2.95 -2.67
C ALA A 128 1.23 1.72 -2.08
N GLN A 129 1.41 0.55 -2.68
CA GLN A 129 0.76 -0.68 -2.22
C GLN A 129 1.23 -1.09 -0.82
N LYS A 130 2.54 -0.98 -0.53
CA LYS A 130 3.08 -1.22 0.80
C LYS A 130 2.44 -0.34 1.86
N ASN A 131 2.28 0.95 1.57
CA ASN A 131 1.60 1.88 2.48
C ASN A 131 0.14 1.49 2.74
N VAL A 132 -0.58 0.99 1.73
CA VAL A 132 -1.97 0.53 1.91
C VAL A 132 -2.00 -0.73 2.78
N VAL A 133 -1.14 -1.72 2.48
CA VAL A 133 -1.02 -2.96 3.27
C VAL A 133 -0.69 -2.65 4.73
N ASP A 134 0.25 -1.75 5.00
CA ASP A 134 0.65 -1.38 6.36
C ASP A 134 -0.50 -0.70 7.13
N ARG A 135 -1.26 0.18 6.47
CA ARG A 135 -2.44 0.81 7.07
C ARG A 135 -3.53 -0.21 7.37
N LEU A 136 -3.76 -1.17 6.47
CA LEU A 136 -4.75 -2.23 6.69
C LEU A 136 -4.35 -3.16 7.83
N ARG A 137 -3.07 -3.54 7.91
CA ARG A 137 -2.53 -4.32 9.04
C ARG A 137 -2.70 -3.58 10.36
N ALA A 138 -2.38 -2.29 10.40
CA ALA A 138 -2.57 -1.46 11.59
C ALA A 138 -4.06 -1.36 11.99
N GLY A 139 -4.96 -1.19 11.01
CA GLY A 139 -6.40 -1.20 11.23
C GLY A 139 -6.90 -2.53 11.79
N LEU A 140 -6.45 -3.65 11.24
CA LEU A 140 -6.75 -5.00 11.73
C LEU A 140 -6.29 -5.19 13.19
N THR A 141 -5.09 -4.74 13.54
CA THR A 141 -4.59 -4.80 14.92
C THR A 141 -5.51 -4.02 15.87
N GLN A 142 -5.94 -2.82 15.48
CA GLN A 142 -6.88 -2.03 16.28
C GLN A 142 -8.23 -2.71 16.42
N MET A 143 -8.77 -3.29 15.34
CA MET A 143 -10.04 -4.03 15.37
C MET A 143 -9.96 -5.26 16.29
N ARG A 144 -8.84 -6.01 16.26
CA ARG A 144 -8.62 -7.16 17.15
C ARG A 144 -8.59 -6.73 18.63
N SER A 145 -7.86 -5.66 18.95
CA SER A 145 -7.84 -5.11 20.32
C SER A 145 -9.23 -4.67 20.80
N ARG A 146 -10.02 -4.06 19.91
CA ARG A 146 -11.41 -3.66 20.18
C ARG A 146 -12.34 -4.86 20.39
N LEU A 147 -12.19 -5.91 19.58
CA LEU A 147 -12.92 -7.16 19.73
C LEU A 147 -12.65 -7.79 21.11
N ASP A 148 -11.40 -7.77 21.57
CA ASP A 148 -11.05 -8.30 22.90
C ASP A 148 -11.68 -7.46 24.02
N ARG A 149 -11.66 -6.12 23.90
CA ARG A 149 -12.38 -5.22 24.82
C ARG A 149 -13.89 -5.48 24.86
N LEU A 150 -14.50 -5.79 23.72
CA LEU A 150 -15.92 -6.15 23.64
C LEU A 150 -16.19 -7.47 24.38
N LYS A 151 -15.33 -8.48 24.23
CA LYS A 151 -15.45 -9.77 24.96
C LYS A 151 -15.35 -9.56 26.48
N GLU A 152 -14.36 -8.79 26.95
CA GLU A 152 -14.23 -8.45 28.37
C GLU A 152 -15.48 -7.71 28.89
N THR A 153 -16.01 -6.78 28.09
CA THR A 153 -17.22 -6.04 28.44
C THR A 153 -18.44 -6.93 28.52
N ARG A 154 -18.56 -7.91 27.59
CA ARG A 154 -19.61 -8.93 27.62
C ARG A 154 -19.58 -9.72 28.94
N GLU A 155 -18.40 -10.20 29.34
CA GLU A 155 -18.22 -10.98 30.57
C GLU A 155 -18.58 -10.16 31.81
N ARG A 156 -18.21 -8.88 31.83
CA ARG A 156 -18.57 -7.93 32.89
C ARG A 156 -20.08 -7.73 32.96
N LEU A 157 -20.76 -7.53 31.83
CA LEU A 157 -22.22 -7.37 31.79
C LEU A 157 -22.96 -8.65 32.23
N ILE A 158 -22.48 -9.84 31.85
CA ILE A 158 -23.04 -11.11 32.31
C ILE A 158 -22.92 -11.24 33.83
N THR A 159 -21.76 -10.91 34.39
CA THR A 159 -21.53 -10.94 35.85
C THR A 159 -22.39 -9.91 36.59
N SER A 160 -22.50 -8.69 36.06
CA SER A 160 -23.37 -7.64 36.62
C SER A 160 -24.84 -8.05 36.58
N SER A 161 -25.29 -8.69 35.50
CA SER A 161 -26.67 -9.18 35.41
C SER A 161 -26.91 -10.32 36.41
N ARG A 162 -26.00 -11.30 36.53
CA ARG A 162 -26.13 -12.39 37.51
C ARG A 162 -26.13 -11.90 38.96
N THR A 163 -25.32 -10.90 39.29
CA THR A 163 -25.31 -10.31 40.65
C THR A 163 -26.58 -9.51 40.94
N ALA A 164 -27.11 -8.76 39.97
CA ALA A 164 -28.40 -8.07 40.12
C ALA A 164 -29.58 -9.04 40.29
N HIS A 165 -29.58 -10.17 39.58
CA HIS A 165 -30.63 -11.20 39.72
C HIS A 165 -30.44 -12.07 40.98
N GLY A 166 -29.20 -12.32 41.39
CA GLY A 166 -28.87 -13.09 42.61
C GLY A 166 -29.11 -12.32 43.91
N HIS A 167 -29.04 -10.98 43.88
CA HIS A 167 -29.38 -10.09 45.02
C HIS A 167 -30.84 -9.59 44.94
N GLY A 168 -31.72 -10.33 44.28
CA GLY A 168 -33.17 -10.06 44.26
C GLY A 168 -33.86 -10.02 45.64
N HIS A 169 -33.13 -10.20 46.74
CA HIS A 169 -33.55 -9.83 48.10
C HIS A 169 -32.48 -8.95 48.78
N GLY A 170 -32.57 -7.63 48.59
CA GLY A 170 -31.97 -6.68 49.53
C GLY A 170 -31.32 -5.46 48.91
N HIS A 171 -31.94 -4.31 49.20
CA HIS A 171 -31.35 -2.97 49.23
C HIS A 171 -31.42 -2.12 47.95
N HIS A 172 -32.52 -1.37 47.86
CA HIS A 172 -32.52 -0.03 47.26
C HIS A 172 -31.39 0.82 47.84
N LEU A 173 -30.54 1.42 47.00
CA LEU A 173 -29.79 2.61 47.41
C LEU A 173 -29.50 3.54 46.22
N HIS A 174 -30.16 4.71 46.26
CA HIS A 174 -29.75 6.08 45.88
C HIS A 174 -28.82 6.26 44.66
N GLY A 175 -29.24 6.94 43.59
CA GLY A 175 -29.12 8.42 43.42
C GLY A 175 -27.79 8.77 42.71
N HIS A 176 -27.71 9.46 41.58
CA HIS A 176 -28.21 10.80 41.30
C HIS A 176 -28.22 11.07 39.78
N GLY A 177 -29.28 11.74 39.31
CA GLY A 177 -29.22 12.47 38.04
C GLY A 177 -28.40 13.76 38.18
N ARG A 178 -27.72 14.13 37.11
CA ARG A 178 -27.33 15.53 36.83
C ARG A 178 -27.50 15.82 35.34
N LYS A 179 -28.53 16.59 35.03
CA LYS A 179 -28.52 17.50 33.87
C LYS A 179 -27.62 18.68 34.25
N ALA A 180 -26.71 19.06 33.35
CA ALA A 180 -26.09 20.37 33.34
C ALA A 180 -26.12 20.89 31.90
N ASP A 181 -26.74 22.04 31.76
CA ASP A 181 -26.95 22.80 30.53
C ASP A 181 -25.79 23.80 30.34
N SER A 182 -25.73 24.40 29.15
CA SER A 182 -25.04 25.64 28.74
C SER A 182 -23.64 25.63 28.05
N VAL A 183 -23.74 25.97 26.74
CA VAL A 183 -23.00 26.96 25.93
C VAL A 183 -21.64 26.61 25.30
N ALA A 184 -21.72 26.45 23.97
CA ALA A 184 -20.83 26.89 22.90
C ALA A 184 -19.34 27.13 23.22
N THR A 185 -18.53 26.16 22.80
CA THR A 185 -17.21 26.41 22.23
C THR A 185 -17.24 25.95 20.78
N VAL A 186 -16.81 26.82 19.87
CA VAL A 186 -16.57 26.49 18.47
C VAL A 186 -15.66 25.27 18.42
N ASP A 187 -16.18 24.14 17.93
CA ASP A 187 -15.43 22.90 17.79
C ASP A 187 -14.53 22.99 16.55
N VAL A 188 -13.28 23.35 16.78
CA VAL A 188 -12.19 23.33 15.79
C VAL A 188 -11.53 21.93 15.75
N LEU A 189 -12.15 20.90 16.35
CA LEU A 189 -11.59 19.56 16.48
C LEU A 189 -12.53 18.44 16.00
N ASP A 190 -13.35 18.70 14.97
CA ASP A 190 -14.07 17.63 14.28
C ASP A 190 -13.14 16.88 13.28
N PRO A 191 -12.70 15.63 13.59
CA PRO A 191 -11.76 14.87 12.74
C PRO A 191 -12.41 14.34 11.45
N THR A 192 -13.73 14.51 11.29
CA THR A 192 -14.41 14.17 10.04
C THR A 192 -14.07 15.14 8.91
N HIS A 193 -13.61 16.36 9.22
CA HIS A 193 -13.24 17.37 8.22
C HIS A 193 -11.92 17.04 7.50
N ASP A 194 -10.97 16.37 8.16
CA ASP A 194 -9.74 15.88 7.54
C ASP A 194 -9.93 14.54 6.84
N LEU A 195 -10.81 13.67 7.36
CA LEU A 195 -11.17 12.42 6.71
C LEU A 195 -11.93 12.66 5.41
N ASN A 196 -12.91 13.60 5.39
CA ASN A 196 -13.60 13.98 4.16
C ASN A 196 -12.64 14.60 3.13
N ARG A 197 -11.63 15.39 3.54
CA ARG A 197 -10.59 15.89 2.60
C ARG A 197 -9.70 14.78 2.07
N PHE A 198 -9.36 13.80 2.91
CA PHE A 198 -8.55 12.66 2.50
C PHE A 198 -9.33 11.71 1.59
N GLU A 199 -10.61 11.48 1.86
CA GLU A 199 -11.54 10.72 1.02
C GLU A 199 -11.87 11.46 -0.28
N LEU A 200 -11.97 12.79 -0.29
CA LEU A 200 -12.09 13.59 -1.51
C LEU A 200 -10.81 13.54 -2.35
N LYS A 201 -9.62 13.55 -1.72
CA LYS A 201 -8.34 13.35 -2.41
C LYS A 201 -8.20 11.92 -2.94
N LEU A 202 -8.59 10.92 -2.14
CA LEU A 202 -8.56 9.51 -2.51
C LEU A 202 -9.57 9.21 -3.62
N ARG A 203 -10.79 9.75 -3.57
CA ARG A 203 -11.76 9.65 -4.66
C ARG A 203 -11.33 10.41 -5.90
N ARG A 204 -10.65 11.56 -5.76
CA ARG A 204 -10.08 12.27 -6.91
C ARG A 204 -8.96 11.46 -7.55
N GLU A 205 -8.17 10.75 -6.75
CA GLU A 205 -7.08 9.88 -7.25
C GLU A 205 -7.61 8.53 -7.78
N GLU A 206 -8.60 7.93 -7.13
CA GLU A 206 -9.32 6.74 -7.63
C GLU A 206 -10.13 7.06 -8.88
N ALA A 207 -10.72 8.26 -9.01
CA ALA A 207 -11.37 8.72 -10.24
C ALA A 207 -10.34 9.10 -11.31
N ARG A 208 -9.12 9.49 -10.94
CA ARG A 208 -8.01 9.71 -11.87
C ARG A 208 -7.49 8.38 -12.41
N VAL A 209 -7.34 7.37 -11.56
CA VAL A 209 -6.92 5.99 -11.92
C VAL A 209 -8.03 5.22 -12.65
N ARG A 210 -9.30 5.44 -12.29
CA ARG A 210 -10.46 4.79 -12.93
C ARG A 210 -10.91 5.54 -14.19
N GLY A 211 -10.72 6.86 -14.25
CA GLY A 211 -10.88 7.67 -15.46
C GLY A 211 -9.73 7.53 -16.46
N THR A 212 -8.58 6.99 -16.04
CA THR A 212 -7.55 6.46 -16.96
C THR A 212 -7.83 5.03 -17.41
N ALA A 213 -8.76 4.32 -16.77
CA ALA A 213 -9.08 2.93 -17.10
C ALA A 213 -10.22 2.79 -18.11
N GLU A 214 -11.10 3.80 -18.25
CA GLU A 214 -12.18 3.77 -19.23
C GLU A 214 -12.15 5.04 -20.10
N GLU A 215 -11.91 4.83 -21.41
CA GLU A 215 -12.02 5.78 -22.54
C GLU A 215 -10.72 6.48 -23.07
N GLY A 216 -9.82 5.68 -23.65
CA GLY A 216 -9.06 5.95 -24.91
C GLY A 216 -7.94 7.00 -24.92
N PRO A 217 -7.12 7.06 -25.99
CA PRO A 217 -6.33 5.97 -26.57
C PRO A 217 -5.20 5.55 -25.62
N SER A 218 -4.98 4.24 -25.49
CA SER A 218 -3.72 3.58 -25.08
C SER A 218 -2.64 4.48 -24.45
N SER A 219 -2.53 4.43 -23.11
CA SER A 219 -1.31 4.78 -22.37
C SER A 219 -0.08 4.01 -22.87
N LEU A 220 -0.27 2.92 -23.62
CA LEU A 220 0.79 2.22 -24.34
C LEU A 220 1.18 2.91 -25.66
N ASP A 221 0.28 3.58 -26.38
CA ASP A 221 0.62 4.34 -27.61
C ASP A 221 1.25 5.69 -27.27
N THR A 222 0.86 6.34 -26.17
CA THR A 222 1.53 7.56 -25.68
C THR A 222 2.88 7.25 -24.99
N GLN A 223 3.02 6.06 -24.38
CA GLN A 223 4.33 5.55 -23.93
C GLN A 223 5.19 5.06 -25.11
N PHE A 224 4.59 4.61 -26.22
CA PHE A 224 5.31 4.35 -27.48
C PHE A 224 5.70 5.64 -28.23
N GLU A 225 4.90 6.70 -28.20
CA GLU A 225 5.22 8.01 -28.79
C GLU A 225 6.23 8.82 -27.96
N SER A 226 6.39 8.52 -26.67
CA SER A 226 7.46 9.09 -25.82
C SER A 226 8.73 8.25 -25.78
N LEU A 227 8.68 7.01 -26.29
CA LEU A 227 9.86 6.31 -26.79
C LEU A 227 10.25 6.93 -28.13
N ASP A 228 10.72 8.17 -28.07
CA ASP A 228 11.59 8.68 -29.12
C ASP A 228 12.80 7.73 -29.16
N PRO A 229 13.02 6.93 -30.22
CA PRO A 229 14.14 5.99 -30.30
C PRO A 229 15.52 6.69 -30.20
N VAL A 230 15.53 8.02 -30.13
CA VAL A 230 16.68 8.89 -29.88
C VAL A 230 17.05 8.99 -28.39
N SER A 231 16.10 8.85 -27.44
CA SER A 231 16.36 9.13 -26.01
C SER A 231 17.13 8.04 -25.27
N GLY A 232 17.04 6.78 -25.71
CA GLY A 232 17.87 5.68 -25.18
C GLY A 232 19.23 5.58 -25.88
N SER A 233 19.27 5.81 -27.19
CA SER A 233 20.48 5.65 -28.00
C SER A 233 21.62 6.59 -27.56
N ALA A 234 21.31 7.86 -27.30
CA ALA A 234 22.30 8.83 -26.84
C ALA A 234 22.88 8.50 -25.45
N GLU A 235 22.04 8.03 -24.53
CA GLU A 235 22.49 7.62 -23.19
C GLU A 235 23.26 6.30 -23.22
N ILE A 236 22.86 5.34 -24.05
CA ILE A 236 23.60 4.09 -24.29
C ILE A 236 25.00 4.39 -24.86
N ASP A 237 25.10 5.28 -25.86
CA ASP A 237 26.38 5.67 -26.43
C ASP A 237 27.24 6.45 -25.40
N ALA A 238 26.63 7.30 -24.56
CA ALA A 238 27.32 7.96 -23.45
C ALA A 238 27.86 6.97 -22.41
N ARG A 239 27.07 5.95 -22.04
CA ARG A 239 27.48 4.85 -21.15
C ARG A 239 28.62 4.04 -21.74
N LEU A 240 28.53 3.71 -23.03
CA LEU A 240 29.60 3.00 -23.73
C LEU A 240 30.90 3.83 -23.72
N ALA A 241 30.82 5.14 -23.93
CA ALA A 241 31.98 6.02 -23.85
C ALA A 241 32.59 6.05 -22.43
N ARG A 242 31.76 6.10 -21.38
CA ARG A 242 32.22 5.99 -19.98
C ARG A 242 32.97 4.68 -19.73
N LEU A 243 32.38 3.54 -20.12
CA LEU A 243 33.00 2.21 -19.99
C LEU A 243 34.36 2.13 -20.69
N LYS A 244 34.46 2.65 -21.92
CA LYS A 244 35.72 2.68 -22.69
C LYS A 244 36.80 3.56 -22.05
N SER A 245 36.39 4.67 -21.44
CA SER A 245 37.31 5.58 -20.74
C SER A 245 37.78 5.07 -19.38
N GLY A 246 37.23 3.96 -18.89
CA GLY A 246 37.52 3.42 -17.55
C GLY A 246 36.87 4.20 -16.41
N ALA A 247 36.00 5.17 -16.72
CA ALA A 247 35.17 5.84 -15.73
C ALA A 247 33.97 4.95 -15.40
N VAL A 248 34.03 4.27 -14.25
CA VAL A 248 32.90 3.55 -13.65
C VAL A 248 31.99 4.53 -12.93
#